data_AF-A0A7X9NIL8-F1
#
_entry.id   AF-A0A7X9NIL8-F1
#
_cell.length_a   1.000
_cell.length_b   1.000
_cell.length_c   1.000
_cell.angle_alpha   90.00
_cell.angle_beta   90.00
_cell.angle_gamma   90.00
#
_symmetry.space_group_name_H-M   'P 1'
#
loop_
_entity.id
_entity.type
_entity.pdbx_description
1 polymer ?
#
loop_
_entity_poly.entity_id
_entity_poly.type
_entity_poly.pdbx_seq_one_letter_code
_entity_poly.pdbx_strand_id
1 'polypeptide(L)' 'IQEAKLGLNNGGDFERGLEGYMRLNVACPRSVLRQAMKQLEKAVNSRNERK' A
#
# COMPACT_ATOMS: atom_id res chain seq x y z
N ILE A 1 1.83 -3.92 6.63
CA ILE A 1 1.00 -3.70 7.83
C ILE A 1 1.66 -2.81 8.88
N GLN A 2 2.87 -3.09 9.35
CA GLN A 2 3.47 -2.41 10.52
C GLN A 2 3.45 -0.86 10.48
N GLU A 3 3.84 -0.23 9.37
CA GLU A 3 3.93 1.24 9.30
C GLU A 3 2.65 1.91 8.75
N ALA A 4 2.20 1.50 7.56
CA ALA A 4 1.02 2.07 6.90
C ALA A 4 -0.32 1.52 7.42
N LYS A 5 -0.32 0.45 8.23
CA LYS A 5 -1.52 -0.28 8.68
C LYS A 5 -2.41 -0.79 7.53
N LEU A 6 -1.81 -1.04 6.36
CA LEU A 6 -2.47 -1.63 5.20
C LEU A 6 -2.00 -3.07 4.95
N GLY A 7 -2.97 -3.94 4.65
CA GLY A 7 -2.75 -5.28 4.10
C GLY A 7 -2.87 -5.23 2.58
N LEU A 8 -1.72 -5.31 1.90
CA LEU A 8 -1.63 -5.36 0.44
C LEU A 8 -1.09 -6.74 0.05
N ASN A 9 -1.45 -7.21 -1.15
CA ASN A 9 -0.96 -8.50 -1.64
C ASN A 9 0.27 -8.28 -2.53
N ASN A 10 1.27 -9.17 -2.46
CA ASN A 10 2.45 -9.09 -3.32
C ASN A 10 2.02 -9.37 -4.78
N GLY A 11 2.50 -8.57 -5.73
CA GLY A 11 2.25 -8.77 -7.16
C GLY A 11 2.83 -10.08 -7.68
N GLY A 12 3.99 -10.50 -7.16
CA GLY A 12 4.65 -11.75 -7.53
C GLY A 12 3.79 -13.01 -7.27
N ASP A 13 2.82 -12.93 -6.35
CA ASP A 13 1.86 -14.00 -6.07
C ASP A 13 0.88 -14.23 -7.24
N PHE A 14 0.69 -13.23 -8.11
CA PHE A 14 -0.20 -13.28 -9.26
C PHE A 14 0.56 -13.58 -10.56
N GLU A 15 1.70 -12.93 -10.76
CA GLU A 15 2.53 -13.11 -11.95
C GLU A 15 3.98 -12.70 -11.67
N ARG A 16 4.97 -13.45 -12.20
CA ARG A 16 6.40 -13.14 -12.03
C ARG A 16 6.79 -11.73 -12.49
N GLY A 17 6.13 -11.22 -13.53
CA GLY A 17 6.37 -9.86 -14.05
C GLY A 17 5.94 -8.74 -13.10
N LEU A 18 5.21 -9.07 -12.03
CA LEU A 18 4.71 -8.12 -11.04
C LEU A 18 5.51 -8.13 -9.74
N GLU A 19 6.69 -8.76 -9.73
CA GLU A 19 7.61 -8.70 -8.60
C GLU A 19 7.97 -7.24 -8.26
N GLY A 20 7.94 -6.88 -6.98
CA GLY A 20 8.14 -5.51 -6.51
C GLY A 20 6.91 -4.60 -6.58
N TYR A 21 5.80 -5.05 -7.17
CA TYR A 21 4.50 -4.35 -7.13
C TYR A 21 3.60 -4.91 -6.02
N MET A 22 2.57 -4.14 -5.66
CA MET A 22 1.55 -4.57 -4.70
C MET A 22 0.14 -4.33 -5.22
N ARG A 23 -0.76 -5.29 -4.97
CA ARG A 23 -2.19 -5.19 -5.32
C ARG A 23 -2.98 -4.53 -4.18
N LEU A 24 -3.76 -3.52 -4.51
CA LEU A 24 -4.71 -2.85 -3.62
C LEU A 24 -6.16 -3.21 -3.99
N ASN A 25 -7.00 -3.51 -3.00
CA ASN A 25 -8.45 -3.56 -3.18
C ASN A 25 -9.05 -2.16 -2.98
N VAL A 26 -9.91 -1.72 -3.89
CA VAL A 26 -10.58 -0.41 -3.85
C VAL A 26 -12.11 -0.51 -3.68
N ALA A 27 -12.64 -1.72 -3.45
CA ALA A 27 -14.05 -1.98 -3.26
C ALA A 27 -14.48 -1.64 -1.83
N CYS A 28 -14.44 -0.35 -1.50
CA CYS A 28 -14.80 0.18 -0.19
C CYS A 28 -15.34 1.62 -0.31
N PRO A 29 -15.96 2.18 0.74
CA PRO A 29 -16.39 3.57 0.72
C PRO A 29 -15.22 4.53 0.45
N ARG A 30 -15.49 5.60 -0.30
CA ARG A 30 -14.48 6.61 -0.67
C ARG A 30 -13.74 7.19 0.55
N SER A 31 -14.43 7.34 1.68
CA SER A 31 -13.85 7.81 2.94
C SER A 31 -12.74 6.88 3.45
N VAL A 32 -12.98 5.56 3.40
CA VAL A 32 -12.04 4.52 3.82
C VAL A 32 -10.83 4.49 2.88
N LEU A 33 -11.07 4.49 1.56
CA LEU A 33 -9.99 4.52 0.57
C LEU A 33 -9.10 5.77 0.75
N ARG A 34 -9.72 6.94 0.97
CA ARG A 34 -8.99 8.20 1.22
C ARG A 34 -8.11 8.11 2.47
N GLN A 35 -8.61 7.50 3.55
CA GLN A 35 -7.82 7.28 4.76
C GLN A 35 -6.65 6.31 4.50
N ALA A 36 -6.88 5.22 3.78
CA ALA A 36 -5.83 4.27 3.41
C ALA A 36 -4.72 4.96 2.60
N MET A 37 -5.06 5.76 1.59
CA MET A 37 -4.07 6.46 0.78
C MET A 37 -3.24 7.46 1.58
N LYS A 38 -3.85 8.21 2.51
CA LYS A 38 -3.11 9.12 3.42
C LYS A 38 -2.14 8.37 4.34
N GLN A 39 -2.54 7.20 4.86
CA GLN A 39 -1.64 6.38 5.69
C GLN A 39 -0.46 5.85 4.88
N LEU A 40 -0.71 5.42 3.64
CA LEU A 40 0.33 4.95 2.73
C LEU A 40 1.32 6.06 2.38
N GLU A 41 0.82 7.24 1.98
CA GLU A 41 1.63 8.43 1.68
C GLU A 41 2.54 8.78 2.87
N LYS A 42 1.98 8.88 4.08
CA LYS A 42 2.75 9.17 5.29
C LYS A 42 3.86 8.15 5.52
N ALA A 43 3.56 6.86 5.41
CA ALA A 43 4.56 5.81 5.63
C ALA A 43 5.69 5.86 4.59
N VAL A 44 5.38 6.12 3.31
CA VAL A 44 6.38 6.25 2.25
C VAL A 44 7.27 7.47 2.49
N ASN A 45 6.69 8.63 2.80
CA ASN A 45 7.45 9.86 3.06
C ASN A 45 8.38 9.68 4.27
N SER A 46 7.85 9.15 5.39
CA SER A 46 8.68 8.87 6.56
C SER A 46 9.76 7.83 6.30
N ARG A 47 9.55 6.86 5.40
CA ARG A 47 10.61 5.92 5.00
C ARG A 47 11.68 6.59 4.14
N ASN A 48 11.30 7.54 3.28
CA ASN A 48 12.24 8.27 2.44
C ASN A 48 13.09 9.26 3.25
N GLU A 49 12.54 9.89 4.28
CA GLU A 49 13.27 10.78 5.19
C GLU A 49 14.30 10.05 6.07
N ARG A 50 14.11 8.73 6.27
CA ARG A 50 15.04 7.87 7.04
C ARG A 50 16.14 7.24 6.17
N LYS A 51 16.09 7.43 4.85
CA LYS A 51 17.14 7.01 3.92
C LYS A 51 18.20 8.09 3.78
#